data_AF-A0A8E2EV56-F1
#
_entry.id   AF-A0A8E2EV56-F1
#
_cell.length_a   1.000
_cell.length_b   1.000
_cell.length_c   1.000
_cell.angle_alpha   90.00
_cell.angle_beta   90.00
_cell.angle_gamma   90.00
#
_symmetry.space_group_name_H-M   'P 1'
#
loop_
_entity.id
_entity.type
_entity.pdbx_description
1 polymer ?
#
loop_
_entity_poly.entity_id
_entity_poly.type
_entity_poly.pdbx_seq_one_letter_code
_entity_poly.pdbx_strand_id
1 'polypeptide(L)'
;STIAHIKGNVMTAPRMTCSSCGKRSGLDDIVHNAIELGVHKKDFMVDVLVNGPKRSSPAHAMDCSRCSERFEGMCTWHNDESCGGRW
;
A
#
# COMPACT_ATOMS: atom_id res chain seq x y z
N SER A 1 20.90 6.74 3.31
CA SER A 1 20.23 6.20 2.12
C SER A 1 19.12 7.14 1.68
N THR A 2 19.11 7.56 0.41
CA THR A 2 18.11 8.47 -0.17
C THR A 2 17.00 7.68 -0.86
N ILE A 3 15.80 8.28 -0.97
CA ILE A 3 14.63 7.70 -1.69
C ILE A 3 14.93 7.38 -3.17
N ALA A 4 15.98 7.97 -3.75
CA ALA A 4 16.41 7.78 -5.13
C ALA A 4 16.69 6.31 -5.53
N HIS A 5 16.92 5.40 -4.57
CA HIS A 5 17.14 3.97 -4.85
C HIS A 5 15.86 3.13 -4.91
N ILE A 6 14.70 3.70 -4.57
CA ILE A 6 13.42 2.97 -4.58
C ILE A 6 12.92 2.91 -6.03
N LYS A 7 13.12 1.75 -6.69
CA LYS A 7 12.67 1.51 -8.07
C LYS A 7 11.20 1.07 -8.17
N GLY A 8 10.55 0.79 -7.05
CA GLY A 8 9.15 0.37 -7.01
C GLY A 8 8.84 -0.46 -5.76
N ASN A 9 7.61 -0.95 -5.71
CA ASN A 9 7.07 -1.84 -4.68
C ASN A 9 6.42 -3.03 -5.39
N VAL A 10 6.73 -4.25 -4.94
CA VAL A 10 6.00 -5.45 -5.33
C VAL A 10 4.86 -5.65 -4.35
N MET A 11 3.63 -5.47 -4.82
CA MET A 11 2.42 -5.80 -4.06
C MET A 11 2.01 -7.23 -4.37
N THR A 12 1.39 -7.91 -3.41
CA THR A 12 0.86 -9.29 -3.51
C THR A 12 -0.35 -9.41 -4.44
N ALA A 13 -0.66 -8.37 -5.20
CA ALA A 13 -1.91 -8.13 -5.89
C ALA A 13 -1.66 -7.45 -7.24
N PRO A 14 -2.44 -7.78 -8.28
CA PRO A 14 -2.64 -6.87 -9.40
C PRO A 14 -3.13 -5.51 -8.87
N ARG A 15 -2.66 -4.42 -9.48
CA ARG A 15 -3.16 -3.08 -9.11
C ARG A 15 -4.67 -3.01 -9.40
N MET A 16 -5.45 -2.70 -8.39
CA MET A 16 -6.89 -2.54 -8.45
C MET A 16 -7.24 -1.21 -9.11
N THR A 17 -8.40 -1.11 -9.76
CA THR A 17 -8.90 0.16 -10.28
C THR A 17 -9.91 0.73 -9.30
N CYS A 18 -9.70 1.96 -8.84
CA CYS A 18 -10.64 2.67 -7.98
C CYS A 18 -11.96 2.87 -8.72
N SER A 19 -13.05 2.38 -8.14
CA SER A 19 -14.41 2.46 -8.71
C SER A 19 -14.92 3.91 -8.85
N SER A 20 -14.44 4.82 -8.01
CA SER A 20 -14.85 6.23 -8.01
C SER A 20 -14.07 7.08 -9.02
N CYS A 21 -12.73 7.04 -9.00
CA CYS A 21 -11.90 7.96 -9.79
C CYS A 21 -11.03 7.31 -10.88
N GLY A 22 -11.12 5.98 -11.06
CA GLY A 22 -10.35 5.24 -12.07
C GLY A 22 -8.84 5.13 -11.78
N LYS A 23 -8.34 5.70 -10.68
CA LYS A 23 -6.94 5.56 -10.27
C LYS A 23 -6.60 4.09 -10.03
N ARG A 24 -5.44 3.65 -10.54
CA ARG A 24 -4.90 2.32 -10.21
C ARG A 24 -4.16 2.35 -8.87
N SER A 25 -4.44 1.38 -8.01
CA SER A 25 -3.82 1.26 -6.68
C SER A 25 -2.30 1.20 -6.76
N GLY A 26 -1.60 1.62 -5.71
CA GLY A 26 -0.14 1.65 -5.70
C GLY A 26 0.45 1.93 -4.32
N LEU A 27 1.78 2.10 -4.31
CA LEU A 27 2.54 2.39 -3.09
C LEU A 27 2.09 3.69 -2.40
N ASP A 28 1.67 4.67 -3.18
CA ASP A 28 1.18 5.95 -2.68
C ASP A 28 -0.11 5.78 -1.86
N ASP A 29 -1.00 4.85 -2.23
CA ASP A 29 -2.19 4.53 -1.42
C ASP A 29 -1.79 3.91 -0.09
N ILE A 30 -0.83 2.97 -0.07
CA ILE A 30 -0.35 2.35 1.17
C ILE A 30 0.22 3.42 2.12
N VAL A 31 1.08 4.29 1.60
CA VAL A 31 1.71 5.36 2.39
C VAL A 31 0.66 6.35 2.89
N HIS A 32 -0.30 6.72 2.05
CA HIS A 32 -1.42 7.59 2.43
C HIS A 32 -2.23 6.96 3.58
N ASN A 33 -2.66 5.71 3.45
CA ASN A 33 -3.43 5.02 4.49
C ASN A 33 -2.65 4.90 5.81
N ALA A 34 -1.37 4.53 5.75
CA ALA A 34 -0.53 4.39 6.95
C ALA A 34 -0.39 5.69 7.74
N ILE A 35 -0.35 6.83 7.03
CA ILE A 35 -0.20 8.16 7.63
C ILE A 35 -1.55 8.72 8.08
N GLU A 36 -2.56 8.72 7.20
CA GLU A 36 -3.88 9.31 7.48
C GLU A 36 -4.63 8.57 8.59
N LEU A 37 -4.50 7.23 8.65
CA LEU A 37 -5.09 6.44 9.73
C LEU A 37 -4.29 6.54 11.05
N GLY A 38 -3.17 7.26 11.07
CA GLY A 38 -2.32 7.43 12.24
C GLY A 38 -1.60 6.15 12.70
N VAL A 39 -1.63 5.09 11.90
CA VAL A 39 -1.01 3.78 12.21
C VAL A 39 0.51 3.90 12.28
N HIS A 40 1.10 4.72 11.40
CA HIS A 40 2.53 4.93 11.32
C HIS A 40 2.89 6.41 11.19
N LYS A 41 3.98 6.81 11.85
CA LYS A 41 4.56 8.16 11.68
C LYS A 41 5.27 8.27 10.33
N LYS A 42 5.35 9.49 9.79
CA LYS A 42 6.06 9.78 8.53
C LYS A 42 7.49 9.23 8.52
N ASP A 43 8.25 9.46 9.59
CA ASP A 43 9.65 9.01 9.68
C ASP A 43 9.77 7.48 9.64
N PHE A 44 8.83 6.78 10.26
CA PHE A 44 8.76 5.31 10.20
C PHE A 44 8.49 4.86 8.77
N MET A 45 7.54 5.48 8.07
CA MET A 45 7.26 5.15 6.67
C MET A 45 8.46 5.41 5.76
N VAL A 46 9.22 6.50 5.98
CA VAL A 46 10.45 6.76 5.23
C VAL A 46 11.50 5.67 5.47
N ASP A 47 11.74 5.30 6.74
CA ASP A 47 12.69 4.22 7.08
C ASP A 47 12.26 2.88 6.45
N VAL A 48 10.97 2.58 6.49
CA VAL A 48 10.37 1.39 5.88
C VAL A 48 10.52 1.37 4.35
N LEU A 49 10.35 2.51 3.69
CA LEU A 49 10.51 2.65 2.24
C LEU A 49 11.98 2.51 1.80
N VAL A 50 12.90 3.05 2.60
CA VAL A 50 14.33 3.09 2.27
C VAL A 50 15.06 1.81 2.66
N ASN A 51 14.68 1.22 3.80
CA ASN A 51 15.39 0.09 4.42
C ASN A 51 14.54 -1.19 4.48
N GLY A 52 13.36 -1.20 3.85
CA GLY A 52 12.46 -2.35 3.79
C GLY A 52 11.54 -2.52 5.00
N PRO A 53 10.58 -3.45 4.91
CA PRO A 53 9.60 -3.72 5.97
C PRO A 53 10.27 -4.20 7.26
N LYS A 54 9.84 -3.67 8.41
CA LYS A 54 10.43 -3.98 9.72
C LYS A 54 9.81 -5.19 10.40
N ARG A 55 8.65 -5.64 9.92
CA ARG A 55 7.89 -6.79 10.42
C ARG A 55 6.84 -7.21 9.39
N SER A 56 6.18 -8.33 9.66
CA SER A 56 4.97 -8.68 8.93
C SER A 56 3.88 -7.64 9.09
N SER A 57 3.35 -7.16 7.96
CA SER A 57 2.14 -6.34 7.89
C SER A 57 0.91 -7.22 7.70
N PRO A 58 -0.08 -7.18 8.60
CA PRO A 58 -1.34 -7.90 8.39
C PRO A 58 -2.08 -7.35 7.15
N ALA A 59 -2.97 -8.17 6.60
CA ALA A 59 -3.88 -7.74 5.55
C ALA A 59 -4.76 -6.60 6.06
N HIS A 60 -4.85 -5.53 5.29
CA HIS A 60 -5.71 -4.39 5.62
C HIS A 60 -6.37 -3.83 4.38
N ALA A 61 -7.53 -3.23 4.59
CA ALA A 61 -8.18 -2.46 3.57
C ALA A 61 -7.37 -1.20 3.23
N MET A 62 -7.49 -0.73 1.99
CA MET A 62 -6.83 0.49 1.53
C MET A 62 -7.83 1.44 0.89
N ASP A 63 -7.70 2.72 1.22
CA ASP A 63 -8.43 3.82 0.61
C ASP A 63 -7.59 4.47 -0.51
N CYS A 64 -8.27 4.95 -1.55
CA CYS A 64 -7.65 5.63 -2.68
C CYS A 64 -7.07 6.99 -2.26
N SER A 65 -5.77 7.19 -2.42
CA SER A 65 -5.07 8.44 -2.08
C SER A 65 -5.58 9.69 -2.81
N ARG A 66 -6.35 9.51 -3.89
CA ARG A 66 -6.92 10.60 -4.70
C ARG A 66 -8.33 11.02 -4.26
N CYS A 67 -9.16 10.08 -3.86
CA CYS A 67 -10.60 10.34 -3.65
C CYS A 67 -11.19 9.68 -2.40
N SER A 68 -10.34 9.02 -1.60
CA SER A 68 -10.68 8.31 -0.37
C SER A 68 -11.66 7.13 -0.51
N GLU A 69 -12.09 6.80 -1.74
CA GLU A 69 -12.88 5.60 -1.99
C GLU A 69 -12.08 4.34 -1.63
N ARG A 70 -12.73 3.42 -0.92
CA ARG A 70 -12.17 2.13 -0.49
C ARG A 70 -11.95 1.23 -1.70
N PHE A 71 -10.74 0.72 -1.89
CA PHE A 71 -10.51 -0.35 -2.86
C PHE A 71 -11.20 -1.64 -2.39
N GLU A 72 -11.66 -2.45 -3.32
CA GLU A 72 -12.28 -3.74 -3.01
C GLU A 72 -11.24 -4.76 -2.54
N GLY A 73 -11.47 -5.40 -1.39
CA GLY A 73 -10.60 -6.42 -0.82
C GLY A 73 -9.64 -5.92 0.27
N MET A 74 -8.72 -6.79 0.66
CA MET A 74 -7.68 -6.50 1.65
C MET A 74 -6.30 -6.78 1.05
N CYS A 75 -5.36 -5.86 1.25
CA CYS A 75 -4.02 -5.96 0.70
C CYS A 75 -3.01 -6.33 1.80
N THR A 76 -2.05 -7.18 1.44
CA THR A 76 -0.88 -7.51 2.25
C THR A 76 0.36 -6.90 1.63
N TRP A 77 1.35 -6.58 2.48
CA TRP A 77 2.68 -6.19 2.02
C TRP A 77 3.67 -7.30 2.36
N HIS A 78 3.75 -8.30 1.47
CA HIS A 78 4.65 -9.45 1.55
C HIS A 78 4.99 -9.99 0.15
N ASN A 79 5.89 -10.96 0.04
CA ASN A 79 6.13 -11.72 -1.18
C ASN A 79 5.16 -12.91 -1.34
N ASP A 80 4.09 -12.98 -0.54
CA ASP A 80 3.19 -14.14 -0.48
C ASP A 80 1.85 -13.81 -1.15
N GLU A 81 1.48 -14.63 -2.14
CA GLU A 81 0.61 -14.33 -3.29
C GLU A 81 -0.89 -14.27 -3.00
N SER A 82 -1.37 -13.43 -2.07
CA SER A 82 -2.82 -13.28 -1.96
C SER A 82 -3.33 -11.92 -1.51
N CYS A 83 -3.76 -11.16 -2.51
CA CYS A 83 -4.86 -10.21 -2.39
C CYS A 83 -6.00 -10.67 -3.33
N GLY A 84 -7.08 -11.16 -2.74
CA GLY A 84 -8.41 -11.24 -3.34
C GLY A 84 -8.53 -11.83 -4.75
N GLY A 85 -8.61 -13.16 -4.84
CA GLY A 85 -9.28 -13.85 -5.94
C GLY A 85 -10.36 -14.78 -5.39
N ARG A 86 -11.61 -14.33 -5.42
CA ARG A 86 -12.77 -15.24 -5.43
C ARG A 86 -13.69 -14.78 -6.56
N TRP A 87 -13.50 -15.40 -7.72
CA TRP A 87 -14.55 -15.60 -8.71
C TRP A 87 -15.19 -16.94 -8.40
#